data_AF-A0A2U8GZ78-F1
#
_entry.id   AF-A0A2U8GZ78-F1
#
_cell.length_a   1.000
_cell.length_b   1.000
_cell.length_c   1.000
_cell.angle_alpha   90.00
_cell.angle_beta   90.00
_cell.angle_gamma   90.00
#
_symmetry.space_group_name_H-M   'P 1'
#
loop_
_entity.id
_entity.type
_entity.pdbx_description
1 polymer ?
#
loop_
_entity_poly.entity_id
_entity_poly.type
_entity_poly.pdbx_seq_one_letter_code
_entity_poly.pdbx_strand_id
1 'polypeptide(L)' 'MRGGPALAHVVESTAADDIQAGRLVTALDEYAPTLGAAHLYFPGTPNRPARLRAFIDYFQAANSARRAA' A
#
# COMPACT_ATOMS: atom_id res chain seq x y z
N MET A 1 12.19 23.73 -16.45
CA MET A 1 12.84 22.58 -17.12
C MET A 1 11.74 21.66 -17.60
N ARG A 2 11.60 21.41 -18.91
CA ARG A 2 10.50 20.60 -19.48
C ARG A 2 11.10 19.37 -20.18
N GLY A 3 10.80 18.16 -19.68
CA GLY A 3 10.99 16.88 -20.40
C GLY A 3 12.15 15.99 -19.96
N GLY A 4 12.91 16.33 -18.91
CA GLY A 4 13.95 15.45 -18.39
C GLY A 4 13.39 14.32 -17.51
N PRO A 5 14.14 13.21 -17.33
CA PRO A 5 13.77 12.16 -16.38
C PRO A 5 13.58 12.75 -14.98
N ALA A 6 12.51 12.34 -14.31
CA ALA A 6 12.15 12.78 -12.97
C ALA A 6 12.19 11.59 -12.01
N LEU A 7 12.59 11.84 -10.77
CA LEU A 7 12.50 10.88 -9.68
C LEU A 7 11.27 11.24 -8.83
N ALA A 8 10.52 10.22 -8.43
CA ALA A 8 9.39 10.36 -7.54
C ALA A 8 9.48 9.28 -6.45
N HIS A 9 9.18 9.67 -5.21
CA HIS A 9 9.02 8.73 -4.11
C HIS A 9 7.53 8.48 -3.91
N VAL A 10 7.09 7.25 -4.21
CA VAL A 10 5.68 6.86 -4.22
C VAL A 10 5.50 5.52 -3.50
N VAL A 11 4.26 5.19 -3.16
CA VAL A 11 3.93 3.88 -2.60
C VAL A 11 4.13 2.81 -3.67
N GLU A 12 4.82 1.74 -3.31
CA GLU A 12 5.19 0.63 -4.19
C GLU A 12 4.00 0.08 -5.00
N SER A 13 2.83 -0.08 -4.37
CA SER A 13 1.62 -0.56 -5.04
C SER A 13 1.15 0.32 -6.19
N THR A 14 1.50 1.61 -6.20
CA THR A 14 1.08 2.55 -7.24
C THR A 14 2.01 2.50 -8.45
N ALA A 15 3.27 2.09 -8.27
CA ALA A 15 4.27 2.00 -9.33
C ALA A 15 4.47 0.57 -9.85
N ALA A 16 3.96 -0.45 -9.14
CA ALA A 16 4.19 -1.87 -9.47
C ALA A 16 3.86 -2.21 -10.93
N ASP A 17 2.71 -1.78 -11.44
CA ASP A 17 2.28 -2.07 -12.82
C ASP A 17 3.18 -1.38 -13.86
N ASP A 18 3.63 -0.17 -13.57
CA ASP A 18 4.52 0.58 -14.45
C ASP A 18 5.94 0.01 -14.46
N ILE A 19 6.43 -0.48 -13.31
CA ILE A 19 7.71 -1.17 -13.18
C ILE A 19 7.66 -2.51 -13.93
N GLN A 20 6.61 -3.31 -13.73
CA GLN A 20 6.44 -4.57 -14.47
C GLN A 20 6.32 -4.36 -15.98
N ALA A 21 5.69 -3.27 -16.40
CA ALA A 21 5.60 -2.90 -17.82
C ALA A 21 6.88 -2.24 -18.37
N GLY A 22 7.92 -2.04 -17.56
CA GLY A 22 9.18 -1.41 -17.97
C GLY A 22 9.06 0.09 -18.27
N ARG A 23 7.97 0.74 -17.86
CA ARG A 23 7.78 2.19 -17.99
C ARG A 23 8.51 2.97 -16.90
N LEU A 24 8.71 2.35 -15.75
CA LEU A 24 9.48 2.89 -14.62
C LEU A 24 10.60 1.92 -14.22
N VAL A 25 11.64 2.48 -13.61
CA VAL A 25 12.72 1.73 -12.97
C VAL A 25 12.85 2.18 -11.52
N THR A 26 13.24 1.26 -10.64
CA THR A 26 13.57 1.61 -9.26
C THR A 26 14.94 2.28 -9.19
N ALA A 27 15.15 3.11 -8.18
CA ALA A 27 16.40 3.82 -7.94
C ALA A 27 16.58 4.06 -6.44
N LEU A 28 17.83 4.01 -5.97
CA LEU A 28 18.19 4.21 -4.56
C LEU A 28 17.55 3.16 -3.63
N ASP A 29 17.41 1.92 -4.08
CA ASP A 29 16.76 0.83 -3.33
C ASP A 29 17.39 0.59 -1.95
N GLU A 30 18.70 0.83 -1.80
CA GLU A 30 19.42 0.71 -0.52
C GLU A 30 19.05 1.78 0.51
N TYR A 31 18.44 2.88 0.07
CA TYR A 31 18.00 3.99 0.91
C TYR A 31 16.48 4.05 1.06
N ALA A 32 15.75 3.16 0.41
CA ALA A 32 14.29 3.15 0.44
C ALA A 32 13.78 2.69 1.82
N PRO A 33 12.99 3.52 2.54
CA PRO A 33 12.45 3.10 3.82
C PRO A 33 11.40 2.00 3.61
N THR A 34 11.42 0.96 4.45
CA THR A 34 10.33 -0.02 4.46
C THR A 34 9.06 0.65 4.97
N LEU A 35 8.03 0.69 4.12
CA LEU A 35 6.74 1.21 4.52
C LEU A 35 6.11 0.28 5.57
N GLY A 36 5.66 0.85 6.69
CA GLY A 36 4.94 0.11 7.72
C GLY A 36 3.59 -0.42 7.23
N ALA A 37 2.94 -1.24 8.05
CA ALA A 37 1.61 -1.73 7.74
C ALA A 37 0.61 -0.56 7.66
N ALA A 38 -0.33 -0.63 6.71
CA ALA A 38 -1.47 0.28 6.69
C ALA A 38 -2.45 -0.08 7.81
N HIS A 39 -2.89 0.93 8.58
CA HIS A 39 -3.80 0.75 9.70
C HIS A 39 -5.14 1.43 9.44
N LEU A 40 -6.25 0.74 9.74
CA LEU A 40 -7.58 1.35 9.79
C LEU A 40 -7.76 2.02 11.15
N TYR A 41 -7.97 3.34 11.15
CA TYR A 41 -8.26 4.10 12.36
C TYR A 41 -9.77 4.21 12.59
N PHE A 42 -10.22 3.78 13.77
CA PHE A 42 -11.60 3.94 14.22
C PHE A 42 -11.64 4.09 15.75
N PRO A 43 -12.66 4.77 16.31
CA PRO A 43 -12.79 4.92 17.76
C PRO A 43 -12.92 3.56 18.46
N GLY A 44 -12.21 3.39 19.58
CA GLY A 44 -12.31 2.23 20.46
C GLY A 44 -13.59 2.25 21.31
N THR A 45 -14.76 2.40 20.68
CA THR A 45 -16.04 2.40 21.40
C THR A 45 -16.39 0.96 21.82
N PRO A 46 -16.87 0.73 23.06
CA PRO A 46 -17.20 -0.61 23.56
C PRO A 46 -18.18 -1.40 22.69
N ASN A 47 -19.09 -0.70 21.99
CA ASN A 47 -20.06 -1.31 21.09
C ASN A 47 -19.65 -1.05 19.63
N ARG A 48 -18.71 -1.85 19.11
CA ARG A 48 -18.30 -1.77 17.70
C ARG A 48 -19.49 -2.17 16.82
N PRO A 49 -20.00 -1.29 15.93
CA PRO A 49 -21.13 -1.63 15.07
C PRO A 49 -20.84 -2.88 14.23
N ALA A 50 -21.83 -3.76 14.07
CA ALA A 50 -21.67 -5.01 13.32
C ALA A 50 -21.13 -4.80 11.89
N ARG A 51 -21.52 -3.69 11.23
CA ARG A 51 -21.01 -3.32 9.91
C ARG A 51 -19.52 -3.01 9.90
N LEU A 52 -19.01 -2.31 10.92
CA LEU A 52 -17.57 -2.01 11.03
C LEU A 52 -16.76 -3.28 11.28
N ARG A 53 -17.28 -4.21 12.11
CA ARG A 53 -16.64 -5.51 12.30
C ARG A 53 -16.57 -6.29 10.98
N ALA A 54 -17.69 -6.42 10.27
CA ALA A 54 -17.72 -7.11 8.97
C ALA A 54 -16.76 -6.47 7.95
N PHE A 55 -16.64 -5.14 7.94
CA PHE A 55 -15.68 -4.43 7.10
C PHE A 55 -14.23 -4.76 7.47
N ILE A 56 -13.88 -4.74 8.76
CA ILE A 56 -12.54 -5.11 9.23
C ILE A 56 -12.22 -6.56 8.86
N ASP A 57 -13.15 -7.49 9.10
CA ASP A 57 -12.97 -8.91 8.81
C ASP A 57 -12.72 -9.14 7.30
N TYR A 58 -13.47 -8.44 6.44
CA TYR A 58 -13.27 -8.47 4.99
C TYR A 58 -11.85 -8.01 4.59
N PHE A 59 -11.40 -6.85 5.11
CA PHE A 59 -10.06 -6.35 4.80
C PHE A 59 -8.95 -7.25 5.32
N GLN A 60 -9.12 -7.85 6.50
CA GLN A 60 -8.16 -8.81 7.04
C GLN A 60 -8.04 -10.05 6.15
N ALA A 61 -9.17 -10.61 5.69
CA ALA A 61 -9.19 -11.76 4.79
C ALA A 61 -8.59 -11.45 3.41
N ALA A 62 -8.92 -10.30 2.82
CA ALA A 62 -8.36 -9.88 1.53
C ALA A 62 -6.84 -9.65 1.60
N ASN A 63 -6.35 -9.06 2.70
CA ASN A 63 -4.93 -8.77 2.88
C ASN A 63 -4.10 -10.01 3.27
N SER A 64 -4.66 -10.97 4.01
CA SER A 64 -3.96 -12.23 4.32
C SER A 64 -3.72 -13.06 3.06
N ALA A 65 -4.71 -13.13 2.16
CA ALA A 65 -4.57 -13.79 0.86
C ALA A 65 -3.48 -13.12 0.00
N ARG A 66 -3.43 -11.79 -0.02
CA ARG A 66 -2.39 -11.02 -0.75
C ARG A 66 -0.97 -11.28 -0.24
N ARG A 67 -0.79 -11.50 1.07
CA ARG A 67 0.52 -11.77 1.67
C ARG A 67 1.03 -13.19 1.43
N ALA A 68 0.14 -14.12 1.07
CA ALA A 68 0.46 -15.53 0.85
C ALA A 68 0.76 -15.87 -0.62
N ALA A 69 0.44 -14.95 -1.54
CA ALA A 69 0.76 -15.03 -2.97
C ALA A 69 2.07 -14.28 -3.27
#